data_AF-A0A6P0Z3W9-F1
#
_entry.id   AF-A0A6P0Z3W9-F1
#
_cell.length_a   1.000
_cell.length_b   1.000
_cell.length_c   1.000
_cell.angle_alpha   90.00
_cell.angle_beta   90.00
_cell.angle_gamma   90.00
#
_symmetry.space_group_name_H-M   'P 1'
#
loop_
_entity.id
_entity.type
_entity.pdbx_description
1 polymer ?
#
loop_
_entity_poly.entity_id
_entity_poly.type
_entity_poly.pdbx_seq_one_letter_code
_entity_poly.pdbx_strand_id
1 'polypeptide(L)' 'MPEAALLDKIIKNVRVVRPHQQSVKQLDLGIKDGKFAQISPNISPDQAKDVLDA' A
#
# COMPACT_ATOMS: atom_id res chain seq x y z
N MET A 1 -20.02 -5.93 11.48
CA MET A 1 -20.02 -4.55 10.95
C MET A 1 -18.83 -4.46 10.00
N PRO A 2 -18.98 -4.14 8.71
CA PRO A 2 -17.81 -3.93 7.88
C PRO A 2 -17.21 -2.61 8.32
N GLU A 3 -16.09 -2.68 9.01
CA GLU A 3 -15.25 -1.55 9.36
C GLU A 3 -14.96 -0.78 8.07
N ALA A 4 -15.27 0.51 8.02
CA ALA A 4 -15.15 1.29 6.81
C ALA A 4 -13.70 1.23 6.32
N ALA A 5 -13.47 0.55 5.19
CA ALA A 5 -12.14 0.45 4.59
C ALA A 5 -11.52 1.85 4.48
N LEU A 6 -10.42 2.06 5.20
CA LEU A 6 -9.75 3.36 5.33
C LEU A 6 -9.08 3.80 4.02
N LEU A 7 -8.77 2.83 3.17
CA LEU A 7 -8.05 2.96 1.90
C LEU A 7 -8.95 2.53 0.73
N ASP A 8 -8.72 3.12 -0.43
CA ASP A 8 -9.41 2.72 -1.67
C ASP A 8 -8.75 1.50 -2.29
N LYS A 9 -7.42 1.44 -2.28
CA LYS A 9 -6.65 0.32 -2.83
C LYS A 9 -5.39 0.04 -2.03
N ILE A 10 -5.05 -1.22 -1.86
CA ILE A 10 -3.71 -1.65 -1.43
C ILE A 10 -3.02 -2.34 -2.60
N ILE A 11 -1.75 -2.01 -2.80
CA ILE A 11 -0.85 -2.75 -3.68
C ILE A 11 0.18 -3.46 -2.79
N LYS A 12 0.17 -4.79 -2.82
CA LYS A 12 1.04 -5.67 -2.05
C LYS A 12 2.37 -5.92 -2.76
N ASN A 13 3.39 -6.25 -1.98
CA ASN A 13 4.69 -6.75 -2.47
C ASN A 13 5.44 -5.82 -3.44
N VAL A 14 5.22 -4.51 -3.35
CA VAL A 14 5.83 -3.53 -4.24
C VAL A 14 7.31 -3.35 -3.94
N ARG A 15 8.16 -3.44 -4.97
CA ARG A 15 9.57 -3.04 -4.88
C ARG A 15 9.70 -1.53 -5.01
N VAL A 16 9.88 -0.85 -3.89
CA VAL A 16 10.01 0.61 -3.81
C VAL A 16 11.48 1.00 -3.97
N VAL A 17 11.75 1.86 -4.95
CA VAL A 17 13.02 2.54 -5.16
C VAL A 17 12.86 4.00 -4.76
N ARG A 18 13.76 4.52 -3.93
CA ARG A 18 13.76 5.93 -3.53
C ARG A 18 14.94 6.66 -4.15
N PRO A 19 14.74 7.88 -4.69
CA PRO A 19 15.86 8.72 -5.06
C PRO A 19 16.84 8.88 -3.90
N HIS A 20 18.14 8.86 -4.20
CA HIS A 20 19.22 8.99 -3.22
C HIS A 20 19.37 7.82 -2.22
N GLN A 21 18.69 6.70 -2.45
CA GLN A 21 18.85 5.49 -1.65
C GLN A 21 19.19 4.31 -2.57
N GLN A 22 20.32 3.62 -2.30
CA GLN A 22 20.75 2.48 -3.13
C GLN A 22 20.06 1.16 -2.78
N SER A 23 19.10 1.16 -1.86
CA SER A 23 18.37 -0.05 -1.46
C SER A 23 16.98 -0.09 -2.08
N VAL A 24 16.61 -1.28 -2.55
CA VAL A 24 15.26 -1.62 -2.98
C VAL A 24 14.57 -2.33 -1.81
N LYS A 25 13.39 -1.85 -1.41
CA LYS A 25 12.62 -2.46 -0.33
C LYS A 25 11.29 -3.00 -0.84
N GLN A 26 10.92 -4.20 -0.42
CA GLN A 26 9.59 -4.75 -0.65
C GLN A 26 8.65 -4.20 0.42
N LEU A 27 7.62 -3.47 0.00
CA LEU A 27 6.66 -2.76 0.85
C LEU A 27 5.27 -2.82 0.21
N ASP A 28 4.26 -2.52 1.00
CA ASP A 28 2.89 -2.33 0.55
C ASP A 28 2.57 -0.83 0.40
N LEU A 29 1.75 -0.50 -0.59
CA LEU A 29 1.28 0.85 -0.87
C LEU A 29 -0.23 0.95 -0.67
N GLY A 30 -0.66 1.78 0.27
CA GLY A 30 -2.06 2.16 0.46
C GLY A 30 -2.39 3.43 -0.32
N ILE A 31 -3.45 3.38 -1.13
CA ILE A 31 -3.97 4.48 -1.92
C ILE A 31 -5.30 4.93 -1.33
N LYS A 32 -5.46 6.25 -1.18
CA LYS A 32 -6.71 6.90 -0.81
C LYS A 32 -6.88 8.17 -1.64
N ASP A 33 -8.06 8.38 -2.20
CA ASP A 33 -8.40 9.55 -3.02
C ASP A 33 -7.38 9.79 -4.16
N GLY A 34 -6.91 8.69 -4.77
CA GLY A 34 -5.92 8.72 -5.87
C GLY A 34 -4.49 9.08 -5.46
N LYS A 35 -4.19 9.17 -4.15
CA LYS A 35 -2.86 9.51 -3.62
C LYS A 35 -2.32 8.39 -2.74
N PHE A 36 -0.99 8.31 -2.62
CA PHE A 36 -0.35 7.43 -1.64
C PHE A 36 -0.63 7.94 -0.23
N ALA A 37 -1.46 7.19 0.50
CA ALA A 37 -1.84 7.51 1.87
C ALA A 37 -0.96 6.77 2.89
N GLN A 38 -0.45 5.59 2.52
CA GLN A 38 0.38 4.77 3.40
C GLN A 38 1.44 4.00 2.61
N ILE A 39 2.65 3.93 3.15
CA ILE A 39 3.73 3.08 2.66
C ILE A 39 4.25 2.30 3.87
N SER A 40 4.07 0.98 3.91
CA SER A 40 4.41 0.17 5.09
C SER A 40 4.81 -1.24 4.69
N PRO A 41 5.64 -1.95 5.47
CA PRO A 41 6.05 -3.32 5.12
C PRO A 41 4.91 -4.33 5.08
N ASN A 42 3.82 -4.07 5.81
CA ASN A 42 2.64 -4.91 5.83
C ASN A 42 1.40 -4.05 6.12
N ILE A 43 0.50 -3.90 5.15
CA ILE A 43 -0.81 -3.25 5.32
C ILE A 43 -1.88 -4.34 5.32
N SER A 44 -2.80 -4.38 6.30
CA SER A 44 -3.83 -5.43 6.30
C SER A 44 -4.71 -5.28 5.07
N PRO A 45 -4.94 -6.35 4.27
CA PRO A 45 -5.78 -6.28 3.08
C PRO A 45 -7.22 -5.85 3.41
N ASP A 46 -7.70 -6.10 4.63
CA ASP A 46 -9.03 -5.72 5.11
C ASP A 46 -9.22 -4.20 5.24
N GLN A 47 -8.13 -3.41 5.18
CA GLN A 47 -8.17 -1.96 5.29
C GLN A 47 -8.52 -1.27 3.96
N ALA A 48 -8.60 -2.01 2.84
CA ALA A 48 -8.91 -1.46 1.53
C ALA A 48 -10.10 -2.15 0.86
N LYS A 49 -10.72 -1.41 -0.06
CA LYS A 49 -11.80 -1.93 -0.90
C LYS A 49 -11.28 -2.85 -1.99
N ASP A 50 -10.08 -2.56 -2.50
CA ASP A 50 -9.41 -3.33 -3.54
C ASP A 50 -7.99 -3.68 -3.11
N VAL A 51 -7.54 -4.90 -3.46
CA VAL A 51 -6.20 -5.40 -3.16
C VAL A 51 -5.60 -5.97 -4.43
N LEU A 52 -4.42 -5.48 -4.80
CA LEU A 52 -3.65 -5.94 -5.95
C LEU A 52 -2.28 -6.44 -5.48
N ASP A 53 -1.82 -7.56 -6.04
CA ASP A 53 -0.45 -8.06 -5.87
C ASP A 53 0.39 -7.71 -7.11
N ALA A 54 1.64 -7.28 -6.91
CA ALA A 54 2.47 -6.60 -7.92
C ALA A 54 3.59 -7.46 -8.52
#